data_AF-A0A7C7JGR6-F1
#
_entry.id   AF-A0A7C7JGR6-F1
#
_cell.length_a   1.000
_cell.length_b   1.000
_cell.length_c   1.000
_cell.angle_alpha   90.00
_cell.angle_beta   90.00
_cell.angle_gamma   90.00
#
_symmetry.space_group_name_H-M   'P 1'
#
loop_
_entity.id
_entity.type
_entity.pdbx_description
1 polymer ?
#
loop_
_entity_poly.entity_id
_entity_poly.type
_entity_poly.pdbx_seq_one_letter_code
_entity_poly.pdbx_strand_id
1 'polypeptide(L)' 'MPIIPGANANILEAVGHTPLVRLNYLGKHTAAEIYVKCEYLNPGGSIKDRIAINIIN' A
#
# COMPACT_ATOMS: atom_id res chain seq x y z
N MET A 1 18.92 8.42 11.68
CA MET A 1 18.05 7.65 12.60
C MET A 1 16.91 8.57 13.02
N PRO A 2 15.65 8.17 12.84
CA PRO A 2 14.51 8.99 13.23
C PRO A 2 14.50 9.21 14.75
N ILE A 3 14.14 10.43 15.17
CA ILE A 3 14.11 10.87 16.58
C ILE A 3 12.99 10.15 17.37
N ILE A 4 12.04 9.55 16.66
CA ILE A 4 10.86 8.86 17.18
C ILE A 4 10.95 7.39 16.76
N PRO A 5 10.96 6.43 17.72
CA PRO A 5 10.93 5.01 17.39
C PRO A 5 9.73 4.65 16.51
N GLY A 6 10.00 3.96 15.38
CA GLY A 6 8.96 3.55 14.43
C GLY A 6 8.52 4.62 13.43
N ALA A 7 9.04 5.85 13.50
CA ALA A 7 8.80 6.85 12.46
C ALA A 7 9.73 6.61 11.26
N ASN A 8 9.22 6.79 10.05
CA ASN A 8 10.05 6.84 8.84
C ASN A 8 10.89 8.13 8.80
N ALA A 9 12.06 8.08 8.18
CA ALA A 9 12.93 9.26 8.05
C ALA A 9 12.42 10.27 7.03
N ASN A 10 11.66 9.82 6.02
CA ASN A 10 10.98 10.65 5.04
C ASN A 10 9.73 9.96 4.48
N ILE A 11 8.95 10.68 3.67
CA ILE A 11 7.68 10.18 3.13
C ILE A 11 7.84 9.05 2.10
N LEU A 12 8.99 8.96 1.42
CA LEU A 12 9.23 7.92 0.41
C LEU A 12 9.36 6.54 1.06
N GLU A 13 9.87 6.46 2.29
CA GLU A 13 9.91 5.23 3.08
C GLU A 13 8.51 4.74 3.50
N ALA A 14 7.48 5.61 3.43
CA ALA A 14 6.10 5.22 3.66
C ALA A 14 5.40 4.66 2.40
N VAL A 15 6.08 4.64 1.25
CA VAL A 15 5.54 4.02 0.01
C VAL A 15 5.63 2.50 0.11
N GLY A 16 4.53 1.83 -0.22
CA GLY A 16 4.41 0.38 -0.15
C GLY A 16 3.77 -0.12 1.13
N HIS A 17 3.96 -1.40 1.44
CA HIS A 17 3.36 -2.09 2.60
C HIS A 17 1.85 -1.87 2.81
N THR A 18 1.13 -1.50 1.74
CA THR A 18 -0.32 -1.33 1.76
C THR A 18 -1.02 -2.64 2.10
N PRO A 19 -2.17 -2.62 2.78
CA PRO A 19 -2.82 -3.85 3.23
C PRO A 19 -3.41 -4.66 2.06
N LEU A 20 -3.43 -5.99 2.23
CA LEU A 20 -4.30 -6.89 1.50
C LEU A 20 -5.59 -7.07 2.32
N VAL A 21 -6.74 -6.79 1.71
CA VAL A 21 -8.04 -6.86 2.39
C VAL A 21 -8.95 -7.85 1.67
N ARG A 22 -9.55 -8.78 2.42
CA ARG A 22 -10.48 -9.77 1.87
C ARG A 22 -11.84 -9.13 1.53
N LEU A 23 -12.37 -9.43 0.35
CA LEU A 23 -13.70 -9.00 -0.06
C LEU A 23 -14.77 -9.98 0.44
N ASN A 24 -15.19 -9.82 1.69
CA ASN A 24 -16.15 -10.75 2.32
C ASN A 24 -17.52 -10.78 1.61
N TYR A 25 -18.09 -9.62 1.27
CA TYR A 25 -19.43 -9.55 0.68
C TYR A 25 -19.47 -9.97 -0.79
N LEU A 26 -18.50 -9.54 -1.60
CA LEU A 26 -18.47 -9.86 -3.03
C LEU A 26 -17.92 -11.28 -3.27
N GLY A 27 -16.97 -11.73 -2.46
CA GLY A 27 -16.39 -13.07 -2.56
C GLY A 27 -17.34 -14.20 -2.15
N LYS A 28 -18.47 -13.90 -1.49
CA LYS A 28 -19.45 -14.93 -1.08
C LYS A 28 -20.09 -15.67 -2.26
N HIS A 29 -20.04 -15.09 -3.45
CA HIS A 29 -20.62 -15.65 -4.68
C HIS A 29 -19.58 -16.40 -5.53
N THR A 30 -18.35 -16.55 -5.04
CA THR A 30 -17.25 -17.18 -5.79
C THR A 30 -16.67 -18.36 -5.01
N ALA A 31 -16.19 -19.38 -5.73
CA ALA A 31 -15.48 -20.51 -5.12
C ALA A 31 -14.04 -20.14 -4.66
N ALA A 32 -13.55 -18.98 -5.05
CA ALA A 32 -12.22 -18.48 -4.73
C ALA A 32 -12.27 -17.39 -3.64
N GLU A 33 -11.17 -17.25 -2.90
CA GLU A 33 -10.98 -16.09 -2.03
C GLU A 33 -10.47 -14.89 -2.82
N ILE A 34 -11.15 -13.76 -2.70
CA ILE A 34 -10.77 -12.52 -3.39
C ILE A 34 -10.22 -11.52 -2.39
N TYR A 35 -9.02 -11.01 -2.68
CA TYR A 35 -8.34 -9.98 -1.90
C TYR A 35 -8.07 -8.77 -2.78
N VAL A 36 -8.09 -7.58 -2.18
CA VAL A 36 -7.69 -6.33 -2.82
C VAL A 36 -6.43 -5.79 -2.15
N LYS A 37 -5.47 -5.34 -2.96
CA LYS A 37 -4.30 -4.60 -2.48
C LYS A 37 -4.65 -3.11 -2.49
N CYS A 38 -4.71 -2.49 -1.31
CA CYS A 38 -5.21 -1.13 -1.16
C CYS A 38 -4.14 -0.06 -1.50
N GLU A 39 -3.70 -0.01 -2.76
CA GLU A 39 -2.64 0.90 -3.23
C GLU A 39 -2.99 2.40 -3.16
N TYR A 40 -4.26 2.75 -2.94
CA TYR A 40 -4.65 4.13 -2.68
C TYR A 40 -4.16 4.65 -1.31
N LEU A 41 -3.69 3.76 -0.43
CA LEU A 41 -3.13 4.10 0.88
C LEU A 41 -1.63 4.43 0.83
N ASN A 42 -0.99 4.38 -0.35
CA ASN A 42 0.33 5.01 -0.48
C ASN A 42 0.19 6.55 -0.27
N PRO A 43 1.24 7.26 0.20
CA PRO A 43 1.17 8.68 0.56
C PRO A 43 0.63 9.64 -0.53
N GLY A 44 0.94 9.39 -1.79
CA GLY A 44 0.44 10.13 -2.97
C GLY A 44 -0.91 9.64 -3.47
N GLY A 45 -1.56 8.72 -2.76
CA GLY A 45 -2.95 8.32 -2.97
C GLY A 45 -3.17 7.30 -4.08
N SER A 46 -2.10 6.73 -4.65
CA SER A 46 -2.23 5.73 -5.72
C SER A 46 -1.03 4.81 -5.85
N ILE A 47 -1.17 3.77 -6.68
CA ILE A 47 -0.08 2.87 -7.05
C ILE A 47 1.10 3.59 -7.75
N LYS A 48 0.88 4.81 -8.27
CA LYS A 48 1.92 5.54 -9.02
C LYS A 48 3.11 5.93 -8.16
N ASP A 49 2.97 5.98 -6.84
CA ASP A 49 4.08 6.29 -5.94
C ASP A 49 5.22 5.28 -6.08
N ARG A 50 4.91 4.00 -6.29
CA ARG A 50 5.91 2.95 -6.47
C ARG A 50 6.75 3.18 -7.72
N ILE A 51 6.10 3.46 -8.85
CA ILE A 51 6.82 3.64 -10.11
C ILE A 51 7.56 4.98 -10.13
N ALA A 52 6.99 6.03 -9.53
CA ALA A 52 7.65 7.33 -9.44
C ALA A 52 9.00 7.24 -8.72
N ILE A 53 9.11 6.46 -7.63
CA ILE A 53 10.37 6.21 -6.94
C ILE A 53 11.40 5.56 -7.87
N ASN A 54 11.00 4.54 -8.64
CA ASN A 54 11.91 3.80 -9.54
C ASN A 54 12.29 4.57 -10.81
N ILE A 55 11.56 5.63 -11.17
CA ILE A 55 11.89 6.49 -12.32
C ILE A 55 12.90 7.57 -11.90
N ILE A 56 12.73 8.13 -10.70
CA ILE A 56 13.45 9.34 -10.27
C ILE A 56 14.67 9.00 -9.40
N ASN A 57 14.65 7.90 -8.64
CA ASN A 57 15.74 7.47 -7.76
C ASN A 57 16.41 6.20 -8.28
#